data_AF-T0NGW8-F1
#
_entry.id   AF-T0NGW8-F1
#
_cell.length_a   1.000
_cell.length_b   1.000
_cell.length_c   1.000
_cell.angle_alpha   90.00
_cell.angle_beta   90.00
_cell.angle_gamma   90.00
#
_symmetry.space_group_name_H-M   'P 1'
#
loop_
_entity.id
_entity.type
_entity.pdbx_description
1 polymer ?
#
loop_
_entity_poly.entity_id
_entity_poly.type
_entity_poly.pdbx_seq_one_letter_code
_entity_poly.pdbx_strand_id
1 'polypeptide(L)'
;MSIYFYLKKRILLNILFLALIVSLHSSFVFIAAMTLLMEVLISRYYMKEDHIRIKNLTYLFIAGLIVMLMYYTVAGYLKGDIAHSQNIALFVSGASGVATKSIFGLLVILLFHPYMFIKYLLSNYKIKLLFLLLAFMAVDFAFYRFIIGLLPAIPYLVYAMTSSYIPYYFMGFQYSMMFIPIVFIAGVFGISKMMEIKPSLEKKSKRAYRNLRNTMIAITTFAIVAFIIISPISPLSIEPSGIHNMINESNGHTGNRNKIIYTIEENINVNSSLVTGNNIFPIFYKDMNATAFPYNNISSPNQHFKYLIANFNDSQTYIKNSYNISLANLASDYMNSGSYGILAEGYGIIALELNYSGNPIIYKPFNVSYSTKQFIERNGTLFGPVPNNSMSNFQNLENTGANIYSGNTTYFLPGNYSISILLNNSYKIPSSGINITLFASNGKITVEQINSTLYRVNGNKLTFNINATKLYTGVIYSFSGIYNVNGIKEMSIYQEGY
;
A
#
# COMPACT_ATOMS: atom_id res chain seq x y z
N MET A 1 -10.64 12.74 24.17
CA MET A 1 -10.52 13.87 25.12
C MET A 1 -11.63 14.91 24.99
N SER A 2 -11.99 15.39 23.79
CA SER A 2 -13.09 16.37 23.64
C SER A 2 -14.39 15.91 24.33
N ILE A 3 -14.84 14.68 24.05
CA ILE A 3 -16.00 14.03 24.70
C ILE A 3 -15.88 14.03 26.24
N TYR A 4 -14.70 13.79 26.78
CA TYR A 4 -14.48 13.82 28.23
C TYR A 4 -14.71 15.22 28.81
N PHE A 5 -14.14 16.26 28.18
CA PHE A 5 -14.33 17.64 28.62
C PHE A 5 -15.75 18.13 28.43
N TYR A 6 -16.42 17.69 27.36
CA TYR A 6 -17.84 17.90 27.17
C TYR A 6 -18.67 17.36 28.34
N LEU A 7 -18.47 16.08 28.70
CA LEU A 7 -19.17 15.44 29.82
C LEU A 7 -18.87 16.10 31.17
N LYS A 8 -17.67 16.67 31.34
CA LYS A 8 -17.26 17.46 32.51
C LYS A 8 -17.72 18.92 32.45
N LYS A 9 -18.52 19.31 31.45
CA LYS A 9 -19.02 20.69 31.22
C LYS A 9 -17.90 21.73 31.07
N ARG A 10 -16.71 21.31 30.62
CA ARG A 10 -15.57 22.19 30.32
C ARG A 10 -15.53 22.54 28.83
N ILE A 11 -16.42 23.44 28.40
CA ILE A 11 -16.68 23.75 26.99
C ILE A 11 -15.43 24.26 26.26
N LEU A 12 -14.64 25.14 26.88
CA LEU A 12 -13.45 25.70 26.23
C LEU A 12 -12.40 24.63 25.89
N LEU A 13 -12.17 23.68 26.82
CA LEU A 13 -11.30 22.54 26.55
C LEU A 13 -11.91 21.60 25.51
N ASN A 14 -13.23 21.42 25.49
CA ASN A 14 -13.87 20.64 24.43
C ASN A 14 -13.59 21.25 23.04
N ILE A 15 -13.83 22.55 22.88
CA ILE A 15 -13.58 23.28 21.63
C ILE A 15 -12.09 23.19 21.24
N LEU A 16 -11.18 23.37 22.19
CA LEU A 16 -9.74 23.21 21.93
C LEU A 16 -9.42 21.80 21.39
N PHE A 17 -9.93 20.75 22.02
CA PHE A 17 -9.67 19.38 21.56
C PHE A 17 -10.38 19.04 20.24
N LEU A 18 -11.52 19.65 19.92
CA LEU A 18 -12.14 19.57 18.60
C LEU A 18 -11.26 20.25 17.54
N ALA A 19 -10.70 21.42 17.84
CA ALA A 19 -9.76 22.10 16.96
C ALA A 19 -8.48 21.26 16.73
N LEU A 20 -7.98 20.58 17.77
CA LEU A 20 -6.85 19.65 17.65
C LEU A 20 -7.17 18.42 16.79
N ILE A 21 -8.42 17.94 16.77
CA ILE A 21 -8.83 16.90 15.82
C ILE A 21 -8.71 17.43 14.40
N VAL A 22 -9.20 18.64 14.13
CA VAL A 22 -9.15 19.24 12.79
C VAL A 22 -7.72 19.57 12.34
N SER A 23 -6.83 19.96 13.27
CA SER A 23 -5.45 20.33 12.92
C SER A 23 -4.58 19.17 12.43
N LEU A 24 -4.96 17.92 12.72
CA LEU A 24 -4.22 16.74 12.26
C LEU A 24 -4.34 16.53 10.74
N HIS A 25 -5.53 16.77 10.18
CA HIS A 25 -5.77 16.62 8.74
C HIS A 25 -7.06 17.36 8.34
N SER A 26 -7.07 18.01 7.18
CA SER A 26 -8.24 18.80 6.74
C SER A 26 -9.54 18.00 6.67
N SER A 27 -9.47 16.72 6.29
CA SER A 27 -10.64 15.82 6.27
C SER A 27 -11.17 15.42 7.66
N PHE A 28 -10.45 15.69 8.76
CA PHE A 28 -10.91 15.34 10.11
C PHE A 28 -12.02 16.26 10.63
N VAL A 29 -12.36 17.31 9.86
CA VAL A 29 -13.61 18.08 10.04
C VAL A 29 -14.84 17.18 10.13
N PHE A 30 -14.88 16.06 9.39
CA PHE A 30 -16.04 15.16 9.44
C PHE A 30 -16.09 14.37 10.75
N ILE A 31 -14.93 13.98 11.30
CA ILE A 31 -14.85 13.31 12.61
C ILE A 31 -15.26 14.30 13.71
N ALA A 32 -14.77 15.55 13.65
CA ALA A 32 -15.15 16.60 14.59
C ALA A 32 -16.66 16.93 14.50
N ALA A 33 -17.23 17.02 13.29
CA ALA A 33 -18.67 17.22 13.08
C ALA A 33 -19.50 16.08 13.65
N MET A 34 -19.10 14.83 13.41
CA MET A 34 -19.79 13.67 14.01
C MET A 34 -19.62 13.60 15.53
N THR A 35 -18.51 14.13 16.07
CA THR A 35 -18.32 14.28 17.51
C THR A 35 -19.27 15.31 18.10
N LEU A 36 -19.42 16.47 17.48
CA LEU A 36 -20.42 17.48 17.90
C LEU A 36 -21.85 16.95 17.79
N LEU A 37 -22.18 16.20 16.73
CA LEU A 37 -23.48 15.55 16.60
C LEU A 37 -23.72 14.55 17.74
N MET A 38 -22.70 13.75 18.06
CA MET A 38 -22.74 12.82 19.17
C MET A 38 -22.99 13.55 20.51
N GLU A 39 -22.34 14.69 20.74
CA GLU A 39 -22.57 15.53 21.93
C GLU A 39 -24.03 15.99 22.02
N VAL A 40 -24.61 16.54 20.95
CA VAL A 40 -26.03 16.94 20.90
C VAL A 40 -26.95 15.78 21.26
N LEU A 41 -26.69 14.58 20.72
CA LEU A 41 -27.48 13.38 20.99
C LEU A 41 -27.31 12.87 22.42
N ILE A 42 -26.09 12.93 22.98
CA ILE A 42 -25.84 12.59 24.39
C ILE A 42 -26.64 13.52 25.31
N SER A 43 -26.60 14.83 25.07
CA SER A 43 -27.37 15.79 25.87
C SER A 43 -28.86 15.53 25.81
N ARG A 44 -29.38 15.27 24.61
CA ARG A 44 -30.81 15.05 24.39
C ARG A 44 -31.31 13.76 25.02
N TYR A 45 -30.61 12.64 24.81
CA TYR A 45 -31.14 11.33 25.16
C TYR A 45 -30.62 10.77 26.48
N TYR A 46 -29.41 11.14 26.91
CA TYR A 46 -28.75 10.52 28.07
C TYR A 46 -28.65 11.44 29.27
N MET A 47 -28.26 12.70 29.07
CA MET A 47 -28.17 13.67 30.17
C MET A 47 -29.51 14.33 30.51
N LYS A 48 -30.50 14.19 29.62
CA LYS A 48 -31.83 14.82 29.75
C LYS A 48 -31.72 16.30 30.09
N GLU A 49 -30.83 16.99 29.37
CA GLU A 49 -30.62 18.42 29.60
C GLU A 49 -31.88 19.21 29.24
N ASP A 50 -31.97 20.41 29.78
CA ASP A 50 -33.07 21.33 29.51
C ASP A 50 -33.13 21.70 28.02
N HIS A 51 -34.34 21.97 27.54
CA HIS A 51 -34.58 22.27 26.13
C HIS A 51 -33.73 23.46 25.64
N ILE A 52 -33.50 24.45 26.50
CA ILE A 52 -32.70 25.64 26.16
C ILE A 52 -31.24 25.23 25.87
N ARG A 53 -30.65 24.38 26.71
CA ARG A 53 -29.28 23.89 26.50
C ARG A 53 -29.14 23.00 25.27
N ILE A 54 -30.11 22.11 25.00
CA ILE A 54 -30.14 21.32 23.75
C ILE A 54 -30.21 22.23 22.52
N LYS A 55 -31.04 23.27 22.57
CA LYS A 55 -31.16 24.26 21.50
C LYS A 55 -29.84 24.99 21.27
N ASN A 56 -29.16 25.42 22.33
CA ASN A 56 -27.84 26.06 22.26
C ASN A 56 -26.77 25.13 21.68
N LEU A 57 -26.74 23.86 22.09
CA LEU A 57 -25.83 22.85 21.53
C LEU A 57 -26.11 22.60 20.04
N THR A 58 -27.39 22.60 19.64
CA THR A 58 -27.78 22.46 18.23
C THR A 58 -27.28 23.65 17.42
N TYR A 59 -27.40 24.88 17.94
CA TYR A 59 -26.83 26.06 17.29
C TYR A 59 -25.30 25.99 17.20
N LEU A 60 -24.63 25.56 18.27
CA LEU A 60 -23.18 25.34 18.26
C LEU A 60 -22.76 24.29 17.23
N PHE A 61 -23.53 23.21 17.07
CA PHE A 61 -23.31 22.21 16.04
C PHE A 61 -23.44 22.80 14.64
N ILE A 62 -24.52 23.54 14.35
CA ILE A 62 -24.75 24.17 13.04
C ILE A 62 -23.65 25.19 12.74
N ALA A 63 -23.33 26.08 13.69
CA ALA A 63 -22.28 27.08 13.53
C ALA A 63 -20.91 26.41 13.32
N GLY A 64 -20.58 25.40 14.13
CA GLY A 64 -19.36 24.62 14.00
C GLY A 64 -19.25 23.92 12.65
N LEU A 65 -20.35 23.36 12.14
CA LEU A 65 -20.42 22.72 10.83
C LEU A 65 -20.15 23.71 9.70
N ILE A 66 -20.70 24.93 9.77
CA ILE A 66 -20.42 26.01 8.80
C ILE A 66 -18.92 26.37 8.83
N VAL A 67 -18.35 26.62 10.01
CA VAL A 67 -16.93 26.96 10.18
C VAL A 67 -16.03 25.84 9.65
N MET A 68 -16.35 24.58 9.95
CA MET A 68 -15.58 23.43 9.48
C MET A 68 -15.67 23.24 7.96
N LEU A 69 -16.83 23.49 7.34
CA LEU A 69 -16.97 23.45 5.88
C LEU A 69 -16.18 24.57 5.19
N MET A 70 -16.21 25.78 5.75
CA MET A 70 -15.39 26.90 5.28
C MET A 70 -13.90 26.54 5.38
N TYR A 71 -13.45 26.05 6.53
CA TYR A 71 -12.07 25.59 6.73
C TYR A 71 -11.68 24.50 5.73
N TYR A 72 -12.50 23.46 5.56
CA TYR A 72 -12.23 22.38 4.63
C TYR A 72 -12.06 22.88 3.20
N THR A 73 -12.91 23.81 2.78
CA THR A 73 -12.86 24.43 1.45
C THR A 73 -11.59 25.25 1.28
N VAL A 74 -11.29 26.16 2.21
CA VAL A 74 -10.09 27.01 2.17
C VAL A 74 -8.81 26.18 2.22
N ALA A 75 -8.74 25.20 3.13
CA ALA A 75 -7.59 24.29 3.24
C ALA A 75 -7.42 23.43 1.97
N GLY A 76 -8.52 23.03 1.32
CA GLY A 76 -8.50 22.35 0.03
C GLY A 76 -7.86 23.21 -1.07
N TYR A 77 -8.28 24.48 -1.17
CA TYR A 77 -7.69 25.43 -2.12
C TYR A 77 -6.21 25.70 -1.83
N LEU A 78 -5.86 26.01 -0.58
CA LEU A 78 -4.46 26.26 -0.18
C LEU A 78 -3.57 25.04 -0.44
N LYS A 79 -4.05 23.82 -0.17
CA LYS A 79 -3.30 22.60 -0.46
C LYS A 79 -3.09 22.42 -1.96
N GLY A 80 -4.10 22.70 -2.78
CA GLY A 80 -3.97 22.65 -4.24
C GLY A 80 -2.97 23.66 -4.78
N ASP A 81 -3.00 24.87 -4.25
CA ASP A 81 -2.09 25.97 -4.60
C ASP A 81 -0.63 25.65 -4.21
N ILE A 82 -0.38 25.26 -2.95
CA ILE A 82 0.94 24.84 -2.47
C ILE A 82 1.48 23.65 -3.28
N ALA A 83 0.61 22.68 -3.59
CA ALA A 83 0.99 21.50 -4.37
C ALA A 83 1.15 21.80 -5.88
N HIS A 84 0.91 23.04 -6.34
CA HIS A 84 0.86 23.42 -7.75
C HIS A 84 -0.01 22.48 -8.58
N SER A 85 -1.04 21.91 -7.97
CA SER A 85 -1.93 20.93 -8.58
C SER A 85 -3.34 21.48 -8.60
N GLN A 86 -3.78 21.96 -9.76
CA GLN A 86 -5.10 22.60 -9.92
C GLN A 86 -6.29 21.65 -9.85
N ASN A 87 -6.06 20.35 -9.65
CA ASN A 87 -7.13 19.37 -9.69
C ASN A 87 -7.65 19.07 -8.28
N ILE A 88 -8.76 19.73 -7.92
CA ILE A 88 -9.81 19.13 -7.08
C ILE A 88 -10.42 17.99 -7.93
N ALA A 89 -9.63 16.95 -8.20
CA ALA A 89 -10.08 15.82 -8.98
C ALA A 89 -11.20 15.12 -8.20
N LEU A 90 -12.43 15.28 -8.69
CA LEU A 90 -13.63 14.63 -8.16
C LEU A 90 -13.53 13.10 -8.19
N PHE A 91 -12.73 12.58 -9.13
CA PHE A 91 -12.42 11.18 -9.31
C PHE A 91 -10.91 11.01 -9.30
N VAL A 92 -10.41 10.12 -8.43
CA VAL A 92 -8.98 9.77 -8.44
C VAL A 92 -8.88 8.27 -8.26
N SER A 93 -8.32 7.57 -9.23
CA SER A 93 -7.68 6.27 -9.00
C SER A 93 -6.19 6.53 -8.78
N GLY A 94 -5.75 6.54 -7.53
CA GLY A 94 -4.36 6.78 -7.15
C GLY A 94 -3.94 5.93 -5.95
N ALA A 95 -2.73 6.15 -5.45
CA ALA A 95 -2.03 5.35 -4.42
C ALA A 95 -2.84 5.03 -3.14
N SER A 96 -3.89 5.80 -2.83
CA SER A 96 -4.78 5.59 -1.69
C SER A 96 -5.94 4.61 -1.95
N GLY A 97 -6.04 4.02 -3.15
CA GLY A 97 -7.01 2.97 -3.47
C GLY A 97 -8.48 3.35 -3.31
N VAL A 98 -8.82 4.64 -3.20
CA VAL A 98 -10.19 5.13 -3.04
C VAL A 98 -10.77 5.56 -4.38
N ALA A 99 -12.08 5.50 -4.51
CA ALA A 99 -12.78 5.94 -5.71
C ALA A 99 -12.73 7.48 -5.90
N THR A 100 -12.60 8.21 -4.80
CA THR A 100 -12.62 9.68 -4.73
C THR A 100 -11.96 10.18 -3.45
N LYS A 101 -11.46 11.42 -3.48
CA LYS A 101 -10.87 12.12 -2.33
C LYS A 101 -11.86 13.04 -1.60
N SER A 102 -13.09 13.19 -2.11
CA SER A 102 -14.08 14.12 -1.54
C SER A 102 -15.40 13.43 -1.23
N ILE A 103 -16.11 13.92 -0.20
CA ILE A 103 -17.43 13.38 0.15
C ILE A 103 -18.46 13.59 -0.97
N PHE A 104 -18.34 14.69 -1.70
CA PHE A 104 -19.18 14.95 -2.86
C PHE A 104 -18.88 13.97 -3.99
N GLY A 105 -17.61 13.69 -4.28
CA GLY A 105 -17.24 12.66 -5.24
C GLY A 105 -17.73 11.27 -4.81
N LEU A 106 -17.77 10.98 -3.51
CA LEU A 106 -18.34 9.73 -3.00
C LEU A 106 -19.84 9.65 -3.25
N LEU A 107 -20.58 10.75 -3.01
CA LEU A 107 -22.00 10.84 -3.32
C LEU A 107 -22.27 10.70 -4.82
N VAL A 108 -21.46 11.35 -5.66
CA VAL A 108 -21.55 11.21 -7.12
C VAL A 108 -21.32 9.75 -7.54
N ILE A 109 -20.32 9.09 -6.98
CA ILE A 109 -20.04 7.68 -7.26
C ILE A 109 -21.17 6.77 -6.76
N LEU A 110 -21.69 7.02 -5.55
CA LEU A 110 -22.79 6.25 -4.99
C LEU A 110 -24.06 6.36 -5.85
N LEU A 111 -24.41 7.56 -6.31
CA LEU A 111 -25.65 7.84 -7.02
C LEU A 111 -25.56 7.55 -8.52
N PHE A 112 -24.46 7.91 -9.18
CA PHE A 112 -24.32 7.81 -10.64
C PHE A 112 -23.45 6.63 -11.10
N HIS A 113 -22.62 6.07 -10.23
CA HIS A 113 -21.73 4.95 -10.54
C HIS A 113 -21.75 3.84 -9.46
N PRO A 114 -22.92 3.29 -9.08
CA PRO A 114 -23.04 2.37 -7.95
C PRO A 114 -22.18 1.10 -8.10
N TYR A 115 -21.92 0.65 -9.34
CA TYR A 115 -21.03 -0.47 -9.60
C TYR A 115 -19.58 -0.21 -9.13
N MET A 116 -19.09 1.03 -9.24
CA MET A 116 -17.77 1.41 -8.73
C MET A 116 -17.77 1.40 -7.21
N PHE A 117 -18.82 1.95 -6.59
CA PHE A 117 -18.97 1.93 -5.13
C PHE A 117 -18.92 0.49 -4.59
N ILE A 118 -19.69 -0.42 -5.18
CA ILE A 118 -19.73 -1.85 -4.81
C ILE A 118 -18.37 -2.51 -5.05
N LYS A 119 -17.71 -2.24 -6.19
CA LYS A 119 -16.37 -2.77 -6.49
C LYS A 119 -15.36 -2.42 -5.41
N TYR A 120 -15.31 -1.16 -4.99
CA TYR A 120 -14.40 -0.73 -3.92
C TYR A 120 -14.82 -1.27 -2.56
N LEU A 121 -16.12 -1.34 -2.26
CA LEU A 121 -16.62 -1.93 -1.03
C LEU A 121 -16.22 -3.40 -0.89
N LEU A 122 -16.38 -4.19 -1.95
CA LEU A 122 -16.05 -5.62 -2.00
C LEU A 122 -14.55 -5.91 -2.15
N SER A 123 -13.75 -4.92 -2.54
CA SER A 123 -12.30 -5.07 -2.58
C SER A 123 -11.76 -5.44 -1.19
N ASN A 124 -10.94 -6.49 -1.12
CA ASN A 124 -10.35 -7.00 0.12
C ASN A 124 -11.36 -7.25 1.26
N TYR A 125 -12.61 -7.62 0.93
CA TYR A 125 -13.70 -7.76 1.90
C TYR A 125 -13.35 -8.67 3.09
N LYS A 126 -12.57 -9.74 2.88
CA LYS A 126 -12.13 -10.65 3.94
C LYS A 126 -11.34 -9.92 5.03
N ILE A 127 -10.42 -9.04 4.64
CA ILE A 127 -9.57 -8.26 5.57
C ILE A 127 -10.42 -7.18 6.25
N LYS A 128 -11.33 -6.52 5.51
CA LYS A 128 -12.26 -5.53 6.09
C LYS A 128 -13.17 -6.15 7.15
N LEU A 129 -13.74 -7.32 6.87
CA LEU A 129 -14.55 -8.06 7.84
C LEU A 129 -13.74 -8.47 9.06
N LEU A 130 -12.52 -8.99 8.86
CA LEU A 130 -11.62 -9.33 9.96
C LEU A 130 -11.29 -8.10 10.82
N PHE A 131 -11.00 -6.96 10.21
CA PHE A 131 -10.75 -5.70 10.91
C PHE A 131 -11.93 -5.25 11.78
N LEU A 132 -13.14 -5.24 11.22
CA LEU A 132 -14.34 -4.91 11.98
C LEU A 132 -14.60 -5.91 13.10
N LEU A 133 -14.45 -7.21 12.82
CA LEU A 133 -14.62 -8.28 13.80
C LEU A 133 -13.65 -8.08 14.96
N LEU A 134 -12.35 -7.92 14.70
CA LEU A 134 -11.34 -7.73 15.74
C LEU A 134 -11.57 -6.45 16.54
N ALA A 135 -11.89 -5.33 15.88
CA ALA A 135 -12.13 -4.06 16.55
C ALA A 135 -13.34 -4.13 17.49
N PHE A 136 -14.43 -4.74 17.05
CA PHE A 136 -15.67 -4.86 17.83
C PHE A 136 -15.60 -5.96 18.90
N MET A 137 -14.92 -7.07 18.61
CA MET A 137 -14.68 -8.15 19.56
C MET A 137 -13.79 -7.70 20.71
N ALA A 138 -12.91 -6.71 20.51
CA ALA A 138 -12.09 -6.13 21.57
C ALA A 138 -12.91 -5.53 22.74
N VAL A 139 -14.18 -5.17 22.49
CA VAL A 139 -15.13 -4.70 23.50
C VAL A 139 -16.31 -5.64 23.68
N ASP A 140 -16.17 -6.91 23.25
CA ASP A 140 -17.23 -7.94 23.27
C ASP A 140 -18.57 -7.43 22.70
N PHE A 141 -18.46 -6.64 21.63
CA PHE A 141 -19.58 -5.96 20.98
C PHE A 141 -20.40 -5.01 21.87
N ALA A 142 -19.98 -4.72 23.12
CA ALA A 142 -20.77 -3.97 24.10
C ALA A 142 -21.21 -2.58 23.63
N PHE A 143 -20.56 -2.03 22.60
CA PHE A 143 -20.95 -0.79 21.92
C PHE A 143 -22.42 -0.80 21.44
N TYR A 144 -23.07 -1.96 21.22
CA TYR A 144 -24.47 -2.01 20.77
C TYR A 144 -25.43 -1.32 21.75
N ARG A 145 -25.07 -1.26 23.05
CA ARG A 145 -25.83 -0.55 24.09
C ARG A 145 -25.64 0.96 24.08
N PHE A 146 -24.63 1.45 23.35
CA PHE A 146 -24.34 2.87 23.18
C PHE A 146 -23.89 3.15 21.74
N ILE A 147 -24.75 2.79 20.77
CA ILE A 147 -24.44 2.89 19.34
C ILE A 147 -24.11 4.31 18.89
N ILE A 148 -24.66 5.34 19.56
CA ILE A 148 -24.36 6.75 19.33
C ILE A 148 -22.87 7.05 19.52
N GLY A 149 -22.18 6.31 20.40
CA GLY A 149 -20.73 6.43 20.60
C GLY A 149 -19.88 6.10 19.37
N LEU A 150 -20.45 5.40 18.37
CA LEU A 150 -19.76 5.10 17.11
C LEU A 150 -19.90 6.20 16.05
N LEU A 151 -20.70 7.25 16.27
CA LEU A 151 -20.87 8.33 15.28
C LEU A 151 -19.55 8.93 14.80
N PRO A 152 -18.56 9.25 15.66
CA PRO A 152 -17.28 9.80 15.22
C PRO A 152 -16.49 8.85 14.29
N ALA A 153 -16.77 7.54 14.32
CA ALA A 153 -16.09 6.54 13.50
C ALA A 153 -16.67 6.44 12.09
N ILE A 154 -17.90 6.90 11.85
CA ILE A 154 -18.59 6.76 10.57
C ILE A 154 -17.79 7.35 9.40
N PRO A 155 -17.24 8.58 9.47
CA PRO A 155 -16.49 9.15 8.35
C PRO A 155 -15.29 8.30 7.97
N TYR A 156 -14.56 7.81 8.96
CA TYR A 156 -13.42 6.92 8.74
C TYR A 156 -13.86 5.57 8.17
N LEU A 157 -14.92 4.96 8.72
CA LEU A 157 -15.44 3.69 8.23
C LEU A 157 -15.90 3.78 6.78
N VAL A 158 -16.66 4.82 6.43
CA VAL A 158 -17.08 5.06 5.04
C VAL A 158 -15.85 5.17 4.14
N TYR A 159 -14.84 5.94 4.53
CA TYR A 159 -13.61 6.09 3.77
C TYR A 159 -12.80 4.80 3.63
N ALA A 160 -12.55 4.09 4.73
CA ALA A 160 -11.77 2.85 4.75
C ALA A 160 -12.49 1.69 4.05
N MET A 161 -13.80 1.55 4.25
CA MET A 161 -14.59 0.48 3.62
C MET A 161 -14.75 0.69 2.12
N THR A 162 -14.68 1.94 1.65
CA THR A 162 -14.71 2.29 0.21
C THR A 162 -13.32 2.45 -0.40
N SER A 163 -12.28 1.97 0.28
CA SER A 163 -10.90 1.92 -0.21
C SER A 163 -10.43 0.48 -0.50
N SER A 164 -9.60 0.31 -1.52
CA SER A 164 -8.81 -0.89 -1.77
C SER A 164 -7.45 -0.87 -1.06
N TYR A 165 -7.08 0.23 -0.40
CA TYR A 165 -5.80 0.38 0.30
C TYR A 165 -5.83 -0.30 1.67
N ILE A 166 -5.20 -1.49 1.73
CA ILE A 166 -5.17 -2.37 2.91
C ILE A 166 -4.79 -1.66 4.22
N PRO A 167 -3.81 -0.74 4.26
CA PRO A 167 -3.43 -0.05 5.51
C PRO A 167 -4.57 0.68 6.23
N TYR A 168 -5.66 1.07 5.56
CA TYR A 168 -6.83 1.67 6.23
C TYR A 168 -7.67 0.69 7.05
N TYR A 169 -7.52 -0.61 6.84
CA TYR A 169 -8.28 -1.63 7.57
C TYR A 169 -7.38 -2.82 7.94
N PHE A 170 -6.09 -2.57 8.14
CA PHE A 170 -5.16 -3.56 8.67
C PHE A 170 -4.74 -3.12 10.08
N MET A 171 -4.97 -4.01 11.05
CA MET A 171 -4.60 -3.76 12.44
C MET A 171 -3.08 -3.61 12.57
N GLY A 172 -2.63 -2.59 13.28
CA GLY A 172 -1.21 -2.29 13.47
C GLY A 172 -0.67 -1.16 12.57
N PHE A 173 -1.39 -0.77 11.52
CA PHE A 173 -1.11 0.48 10.82
C PHE A 173 -1.70 1.68 11.56
N GLN A 174 -1.07 2.84 11.42
CA GLN A 174 -1.46 4.10 12.06
C GLN A 174 -2.91 4.52 11.76
N TYR A 175 -3.46 4.12 10.61
CA TYR A 175 -4.82 4.49 10.23
C TYR A 175 -5.88 3.80 11.09
N SER A 176 -5.65 2.53 11.47
CA SER A 176 -6.56 1.79 12.35
C SER A 176 -6.77 2.49 13.69
N MET A 177 -5.79 3.26 14.16
CA MET A 177 -5.86 4.05 15.39
C MET A 177 -6.85 5.21 15.34
N MET A 178 -7.36 5.58 14.15
CA MET A 178 -8.44 6.55 14.02
C MET A 178 -9.81 5.95 14.40
N PHE A 179 -9.96 4.63 14.29
CA PHE A 179 -11.20 3.90 14.54
C PHE A 179 -11.26 3.29 15.93
N ILE A 180 -10.18 2.59 16.34
CA ILE A 180 -10.15 1.77 17.55
C ILE A 180 -10.54 2.56 18.81
N PRO A 181 -10.01 3.77 19.10
CA PRO A 181 -10.37 4.50 20.32
C PRO A 181 -11.87 4.83 20.42
N ILE A 182 -12.53 5.07 19.28
CA ILE A 182 -13.96 5.39 19.23
C ILE A 182 -14.79 4.14 19.57
N VAL A 183 -14.39 2.97 19.06
CA VAL A 183 -15.00 1.69 19.43
C VAL A 183 -14.85 1.42 20.91
N PHE A 184 -13.68 1.69 21.49
CA PHE A 184 -13.45 1.56 22.94
C PHE A 184 -14.33 2.50 23.75
N ILE A 185 -14.46 3.77 23.36
CA ILE A 185 -15.37 4.71 24.01
C ILE A 185 -16.81 4.18 23.97
N ALA A 186 -17.29 3.77 22.79
CA ALA A 186 -18.63 3.22 22.63
C ALA A 186 -18.83 1.95 23.47
N GLY A 187 -17.83 1.06 23.50
CA GLY A 187 -17.80 -0.13 24.34
C GLY A 187 -17.91 0.20 25.83
N VAL A 188 -17.07 1.10 26.34
CA VAL A 188 -17.06 1.52 27.77
C VAL A 188 -18.42 2.10 28.19
N PHE A 189 -19.00 2.99 27.39
CA PHE A 189 -20.35 3.51 27.67
C PHE A 189 -21.41 2.41 27.58
N GLY A 190 -21.29 1.51 26.60
CA GLY A 190 -22.17 0.36 26.47
C GLY A 190 -22.14 -0.56 27.71
N ILE A 191 -20.94 -0.85 28.22
CA ILE A 191 -20.74 -1.62 29.45
C ILE A 191 -21.34 -0.88 30.65
N SER A 192 -21.07 0.43 30.78
CA SER A 192 -21.66 1.26 31.84
C SER A 192 -23.18 1.16 31.82
N LYS A 193 -23.81 1.19 30.64
CA LYS A 193 -25.26 1.04 30.49
C LYS A 193 -25.75 -0.35 30.88
N MET A 194 -24.99 -1.40 30.60
CA MET A 194 -25.30 -2.75 31.09
C MET A 194 -25.20 -2.85 32.61
N MET A 195 -24.26 -2.12 33.23
CA MET A 195 -24.07 -2.10 34.67
C MET A 195 -25.08 -1.23 35.43
N GLU A 196 -25.73 -0.26 34.78
CA GLU A 196 -26.81 0.55 35.36
C GLU A 196 -28.09 -0.27 35.65
N ILE A 197 -28.22 -1.46 35.04
CA ILE A 197 -29.33 -2.38 35.31
C ILE A 197 -29.14 -2.93 36.73
N LYS A 198 -29.82 -2.31 37.70
CA LYS A 198 -29.86 -2.81 39.08
C LYS A 198 -30.37 -4.25 39.06
N PRO A 199 -29.67 -5.21 39.67
CA PRO A 199 -30.17 -6.57 39.73
C PRO A 199 -31.51 -6.56 40.47
N SER A 200 -32.51 -7.25 39.94
CA SER A 200 -33.73 -7.52 40.69
C SER A 200 -33.37 -8.29 41.97
N LEU A 201 -34.25 -8.26 42.98
CA LEU A 201 -34.02 -8.98 44.24
C LEU A 201 -33.86 -10.50 44.02
N GLU A 202 -34.24 -11.01 42.85
CA GLU A 202 -34.07 -12.41 42.47
C GLU A 202 -32.59 -12.83 42.41
N LYS A 203 -32.32 -13.97 43.06
CA LYS A 203 -30.97 -14.59 43.13
C LYS A 203 -30.33 -14.83 41.75
N LYS A 204 -31.15 -15.09 40.72
CA LYS A 204 -30.71 -15.27 39.32
C LYS A 204 -30.15 -13.97 38.71
N SER A 205 -30.79 -12.82 38.98
CA SER A 205 -30.35 -11.51 38.48
C SER A 205 -29.03 -11.07 39.11
N LYS A 206 -28.86 -11.29 40.42
CA LYS A 206 -27.57 -11.04 41.11
C LYS A 206 -26.42 -11.89 40.56
N ARG A 207 -26.69 -13.17 40.23
CA ARG A 207 -25.69 -14.07 39.63
C ARG A 207 -25.29 -13.60 38.22
N ALA A 208 -26.26 -13.21 37.40
CA ALA A 208 -26.00 -12.68 36.06
C ALA A 208 -25.16 -11.40 36.09
N TYR A 209 -25.49 -10.46 36.98
CA TYR A 209 -24.70 -9.23 37.17
C TYR A 209 -23.25 -9.51 37.60
N ARG A 210 -23.06 -10.43 38.57
CA ARG A 210 -21.72 -10.83 39.01
C ARG A 210 -20.91 -11.47 37.88
N ASN A 211 -21.55 -12.33 37.08
CA ASN A 211 -20.89 -12.95 35.93
C ASN A 211 -20.50 -11.90 34.90
N LEU A 212 -21.39 -10.98 34.53
CA LEU A 212 -21.09 -9.88 33.62
C LEU A 212 -19.90 -9.05 34.11
N ARG A 213 -19.91 -8.63 35.38
CA ARG A 213 -18.80 -7.89 35.99
C ARG A 213 -17.49 -8.66 35.93
N ASN A 214 -17.50 -9.96 36.25
CA ASN A 214 -16.31 -10.80 36.21
C ASN A 214 -15.79 -10.99 34.78
N THR A 215 -16.67 -11.21 33.81
CA THR A 215 -16.33 -11.26 32.38
C THR A 215 -15.69 -9.95 31.96
N MET A 216 -16.23 -8.81 32.39
CA MET A 216 -15.67 -7.50 32.05
C MET A 216 -14.28 -7.26 32.63
N ILE A 217 -14.07 -7.64 33.88
CA ILE A 217 -12.74 -7.60 34.50
C ILE A 217 -11.80 -8.52 33.73
N ALA A 218 -12.21 -9.75 33.41
CA ALA A 218 -11.39 -10.69 32.66
C ALA A 218 -11.00 -10.15 31.27
N ILE A 219 -11.94 -9.57 30.52
CA ILE A 219 -11.67 -8.95 29.21
C ILE A 219 -10.70 -7.78 29.36
N THR A 220 -10.91 -6.90 30.35
CA THR A 220 -10.06 -5.73 30.55
C THR A 220 -8.64 -6.14 30.96
N THR A 221 -8.52 -7.10 31.89
CA THR A 221 -7.23 -7.66 32.32
C THR A 221 -6.54 -8.36 31.16
N PHE A 222 -7.26 -9.17 30.38
CA PHE A 222 -6.72 -9.81 29.18
C PHE A 222 -6.25 -8.77 28.16
N ALA A 223 -7.02 -7.72 27.89
CA ALA A 223 -6.64 -6.66 26.96
C ALA A 223 -5.39 -5.90 27.43
N ILE A 224 -5.25 -5.61 28.72
CA ILE A 224 -4.05 -4.98 29.29
C ILE A 224 -2.84 -5.91 29.18
N VAL A 225 -2.99 -7.19 29.53
CA VAL A 225 -1.91 -8.19 29.45
C VAL A 225 -1.50 -8.42 27.99
N ALA A 226 -2.47 -8.59 27.09
CA ALA A 226 -2.23 -8.72 25.66
C ALA A 226 -1.56 -7.47 25.09
N PHE A 227 -1.97 -6.27 25.51
CA PHE A 227 -1.30 -5.03 25.14
C PHE A 227 0.14 -5.02 25.66
N ILE A 228 0.41 -5.41 26.91
CA ILE A 228 1.78 -5.48 27.43
C ILE A 228 2.64 -6.48 26.64
N ILE A 229 2.08 -7.60 26.19
CA ILE A 229 2.81 -8.63 25.43
C ILE A 229 3.03 -8.22 23.96
N ILE A 230 2.02 -7.63 23.32
CA ILE A 230 2.00 -7.34 21.87
C ILE A 230 2.47 -5.91 21.56
N SER A 231 2.45 -5.01 22.54
CA SER A 231 2.87 -3.61 22.38
C SER A 231 4.29 -3.54 21.80
N PRO A 232 4.60 -2.55 20.95
CA PRO A 232 5.97 -2.29 20.49
C PRO A 232 6.98 -2.05 21.63
N ILE A 233 6.49 -1.76 22.85
CA ILE A 233 7.31 -1.58 24.06
C ILE A 233 7.66 -2.94 24.71
N SER A 234 6.97 -4.01 24.31
CA SER A 234 7.25 -5.37 24.78
C SER A 234 8.53 -5.92 24.15
N PRO A 235 9.45 -6.50 24.94
CA PRO A 235 10.56 -7.27 24.38
C PRO A 235 10.11 -8.51 23.60
N LEU A 236 8.86 -8.96 23.81
CA LEU A 236 8.21 -10.04 23.08
C LEU A 236 7.35 -9.54 21.90
N SER A 237 7.43 -8.24 21.56
CA SER A 237 6.58 -7.69 20.51
C SER A 237 6.81 -8.48 19.23
N ILE A 238 5.72 -9.08 18.75
CA ILE A 238 5.66 -9.57 17.38
C ILE A 238 5.54 -8.28 16.58
N GLU A 239 6.69 -7.63 16.30
CA GLU A 239 6.70 -6.56 15.32
C GLU A 239 5.97 -7.12 14.09
N PRO A 240 4.94 -6.43 13.56
CA PRO A 240 4.49 -6.70 12.22
C PRO A 240 5.74 -6.60 11.38
N SER A 241 6.16 -7.75 10.86
CA SER A 241 7.50 -8.06 10.37
C SER A 241 7.88 -7.22 9.14
N GLY A 242 7.93 -5.90 9.28
CA GLY A 242 7.88 -4.95 8.18
C GLY A 242 8.15 -3.49 8.56
N ILE A 243 8.27 -3.12 9.84
CA ILE A 243 8.81 -1.79 10.21
C ILE A 243 10.35 -1.81 10.20
N HIS A 244 10.98 -2.94 10.55
CA HIS A 244 12.42 -3.14 10.41
C HIS A 244 12.85 -4.26 9.47
N ASN A 245 11.92 -5.11 8.98
CA ASN A 245 12.23 -5.93 7.82
C ASN A 245 12.06 -5.09 6.55
N MET A 246 12.98 -4.15 6.37
CA MET A 246 13.33 -3.66 5.05
C MET A 246 13.66 -4.91 4.24
N ILE A 247 12.75 -5.24 3.33
CA ILE A 247 12.79 -6.42 2.45
C ILE A 247 12.58 -7.73 3.22
N ASN A 248 11.35 -8.05 3.58
CA ASN A 248 10.97 -9.42 3.91
C ASN A 248 10.53 -10.15 2.64
N GLU A 249 11.50 -10.57 1.83
CA GLU A 249 11.27 -11.64 0.86
C GLU A 249 11.63 -12.97 1.50
N SER A 250 10.73 -13.94 1.40
CA SER A 250 10.87 -15.34 1.82
C SER A 250 12.04 -16.11 1.19
N ASN A 251 12.88 -15.45 0.39
CA ASN A 251 13.85 -16.07 -0.51
C ASN A 251 15.29 -16.05 0.02
N GLY A 252 15.53 -15.61 1.27
CA GLY A 252 16.86 -15.66 1.90
C GLY A 252 17.88 -14.62 1.40
N HIS A 253 17.48 -13.70 0.52
CA HIS A 253 18.36 -12.65 -0.05
C HIS A 253 18.29 -11.31 0.71
N THR A 254 17.52 -11.24 1.79
CA THR A 254 17.21 -10.03 2.55
C THR A 254 18.46 -9.41 3.18
N GLY A 255 19.33 -10.22 3.78
CA GLY A 255 20.59 -9.77 4.36
C GLY A 255 21.56 -9.17 3.32
N ASN A 256 21.65 -9.78 2.14
CA ASN A 256 22.51 -9.28 1.06
C ASN A 256 21.96 -7.97 0.44
N ARG A 257 20.63 -7.86 0.33
CA ARG A 257 19.98 -6.63 -0.16
C ARG A 257 20.16 -5.47 0.83
N ASN A 258 20.05 -5.73 2.13
CA ASN A 258 20.32 -4.69 3.13
C ASN A 258 21.80 -4.30 3.12
N LYS A 259 22.71 -5.27 2.98
CA LYS A 259 24.15 -4.99 2.88
C LYS A 259 24.49 -4.05 1.73
N ILE A 260 23.95 -4.27 0.52
CA ILE A 260 24.21 -3.37 -0.61
C ILE A 260 23.65 -1.96 -0.34
N ILE A 261 22.48 -1.82 0.27
CA ILE A 261 21.90 -0.51 0.58
C ILE A 261 22.75 0.24 1.62
N TYR A 262 23.21 -0.42 2.69
CA TYR A 262 24.11 0.20 3.67
C TYR A 262 25.46 0.59 3.04
N THR A 263 26.02 -0.25 2.16
CA THR A 263 27.22 0.13 1.43
C THR A 263 26.97 1.33 0.51
N ILE A 264 25.81 1.44 -0.12
CA ILE A 264 25.45 2.66 -0.88
C ILE A 264 25.36 3.87 0.06
N GLU A 265 24.70 3.76 1.22
CA GLU A 265 24.60 4.83 2.22
C GLU A 265 25.97 5.37 2.64
N GLU A 266 26.92 4.47 2.90
CA GLU A 266 28.30 4.82 3.28
C GLU A 266 29.08 5.54 2.16
N ASN A 267 28.67 5.38 0.90
CA ASN A 267 29.41 5.89 -0.26
C ASN A 267 28.75 7.08 -0.95
N ILE A 268 27.53 7.47 -0.57
CA ILE A 268 26.89 8.68 -1.10
C ILE A 268 27.14 9.89 -0.19
N ASN A 269 27.12 11.09 -0.78
CA ASN A 269 27.27 12.33 -0.03
C ASN A 269 25.92 12.79 0.55
N VAL A 270 25.84 12.94 1.87
CA VAL A 270 24.64 13.32 2.66
C VAL A 270 24.07 14.71 2.31
N ASN A 271 24.77 15.52 1.51
CA ASN A 271 24.30 16.84 1.06
C ASN A 271 23.94 16.90 -0.43
N SER A 272 23.77 15.76 -1.08
CA SER A 272 23.44 15.67 -2.50
C SER A 272 21.97 15.36 -2.72
N SER A 273 21.42 15.72 -3.88
CA SER A 273 20.03 15.38 -4.20
C SER A 273 19.90 13.87 -4.45
N LEU A 274 19.08 13.19 -3.64
CA LEU A 274 18.83 11.76 -3.73
C LEU A 274 17.34 11.50 -3.96
N VAL A 275 17.01 10.64 -4.93
CA VAL A 275 15.68 10.05 -5.05
C VAL A 275 15.74 8.55 -4.79
N THR A 276 14.83 8.05 -3.97
CA THR A 276 14.78 6.63 -3.63
C THR A 276 13.37 6.10 -3.42
N GLY A 277 13.19 4.79 -3.45
CA GLY A 277 11.92 4.15 -3.11
C GLY A 277 11.57 4.33 -1.63
N ASN A 278 10.29 4.42 -1.29
CA ASN A 278 9.84 4.54 0.10
C ASN A 278 10.25 3.37 0.99
N ASN A 279 10.52 2.19 0.42
CA ASN A 279 11.06 1.03 1.12
C ASN A 279 12.56 1.13 1.44
N ILE A 280 13.29 2.08 0.85
CA ILE A 280 14.73 2.32 1.04
C ILE A 280 14.95 3.63 1.83
N PHE A 281 14.08 4.62 1.64
CA PHE A 281 14.16 5.95 2.24
C PHE A 281 14.47 5.98 3.76
N PRO A 282 13.93 5.09 4.61
CA PRO A 282 14.25 5.09 6.04
C PRO A 282 15.74 4.94 6.38
N ILE A 283 16.56 4.39 5.50
CA ILE A 283 18.02 4.32 5.70
C ILE A 283 18.65 5.71 5.49
N PHE A 284 18.12 6.48 4.55
CA PHE A 284 18.60 7.81 4.19
C PHE A 284 17.90 8.94 4.98
N TYR A 285 17.25 8.63 6.11
CA TYR A 285 16.43 9.59 6.85
C TYR A 285 17.21 10.81 7.39
N LYS A 286 18.54 10.72 7.48
CA LYS A 286 19.43 11.81 7.91
C LYS A 286 19.75 12.79 6.79
N ASP A 287 19.60 12.39 5.54
CA ASP A 287 19.84 13.23 4.38
C ASP A 287 18.60 14.10 4.12
N MET A 288 18.73 15.40 4.39
CA MET A 288 17.63 16.36 4.21
C MET A 288 17.26 16.58 2.73
N ASN A 289 18.13 16.19 1.80
CA ASN A 289 17.92 16.27 0.36
C ASN A 289 17.44 14.94 -0.25
N ALA A 290 17.26 13.90 0.57
CA ALA A 290 16.66 12.65 0.15
C ALA A 290 15.15 12.79 -0.06
N THR A 291 14.66 12.22 -1.15
CA THR A 291 13.27 12.26 -1.59
C THR A 291 12.73 10.85 -1.74
N ALA A 292 11.61 10.56 -1.05
CA ALA A 292 10.92 9.28 -1.12
C ALA A 292 9.87 9.22 -2.24
N PHE A 293 10.04 8.27 -3.15
CA PHE A 293 9.07 7.92 -4.18
C PHE A 293 8.03 6.92 -3.67
N PRO A 294 6.72 7.04 -4.00
CA PRO A 294 6.05 7.98 -4.91
C PRO A 294 5.44 9.23 -4.21
N TYR A 295 5.91 9.57 -3.00
CA TYR A 295 5.20 10.55 -2.15
C TYR A 295 5.56 12.01 -2.46
N ASN A 296 6.67 12.26 -3.16
CA ASN A 296 7.06 13.58 -3.66
C ASN A 296 6.72 13.73 -5.15
N ASN A 297 6.27 14.92 -5.58
CA ASN A 297 5.84 15.22 -6.95
C ASN A 297 7.04 15.29 -7.93
N ILE A 298 7.37 14.15 -8.54
CA ILE A 298 8.32 14.02 -9.66
C ILE A 298 7.50 13.84 -10.94
N SER A 299 7.06 14.96 -11.50
CA SER A 299 6.18 14.97 -12.68
C SER A 299 6.91 14.83 -14.01
N SER A 300 8.24 15.00 -14.03
CA SER A 300 9.05 14.98 -15.24
C SER A 300 10.45 14.40 -14.99
N PRO A 301 11.00 13.64 -15.95
CA PRO A 301 12.38 13.14 -15.89
C PRO A 301 13.44 14.24 -16.02
N ASN A 302 13.05 15.48 -16.34
CA ASN A 302 13.96 16.63 -16.41
C ASN A 302 14.47 17.08 -15.02
N GLN A 303 13.87 16.58 -13.94
CA GLN A 303 14.45 16.73 -12.60
C GLN A 303 15.62 15.76 -12.50
N HIS A 304 16.84 16.27 -12.36
CA HIS A 304 18.05 15.47 -12.21
C HIS A 304 18.49 15.42 -10.74
N PHE A 305 18.42 14.23 -10.13
CA PHE A 305 18.97 13.94 -8.82
C PHE A 305 20.42 13.48 -8.97
N LYS A 306 21.32 13.88 -8.08
CA LYS A 306 22.70 13.39 -8.10
C LYS A 306 22.75 11.87 -7.94
N TYR A 307 21.87 11.30 -7.10
CA TYR A 307 21.71 9.87 -6.91
C TYR A 307 20.26 9.40 -7.13
N LEU A 308 20.10 8.24 -7.75
CA LEU A 308 18.83 7.50 -7.79
C LEU A 308 19.06 6.09 -7.25
N ILE A 309 18.25 5.66 -6.28
CA ILE A 309 18.32 4.30 -5.73
C ILE A 309 16.95 3.63 -5.84
N ALA A 310 16.88 2.51 -6.53
CA ALA A 310 15.62 1.81 -6.77
C ALA A 310 15.73 0.32 -6.41
N ASN A 311 14.65 -0.22 -5.84
CA ASN A 311 14.47 -1.66 -5.66
C ASN A 311 13.50 -2.18 -6.73
N PHE A 312 14.01 -2.74 -7.80
CA PHE A 312 13.19 -3.26 -8.90
C PHE A 312 12.45 -4.57 -8.54
N ASN A 313 12.70 -5.14 -7.37
CA ASN A 313 11.85 -6.21 -6.81
C ASN A 313 10.69 -5.66 -5.98
N ASP A 314 10.66 -4.35 -5.68
CA ASP A 314 9.52 -3.71 -5.03
C ASP A 314 8.52 -3.19 -6.07
N SER A 315 7.27 -3.63 -5.91
CA SER A 315 6.10 -3.11 -6.60
C SER A 315 6.00 -1.57 -6.59
N GLN A 316 6.45 -0.90 -5.52
CA GLN A 316 6.37 0.56 -5.40
C GLN A 316 7.23 1.29 -6.43
N THR A 317 8.30 0.66 -6.92
CA THR A 317 9.19 1.19 -7.95
C THR A 317 8.47 1.42 -9.29
N TYR A 318 7.40 0.66 -9.54
CA TYR A 318 6.62 0.72 -10.79
C TYR A 318 5.37 1.60 -10.71
N ILE A 319 5.08 2.17 -9.54
CA ILE A 319 3.86 2.97 -9.34
C ILE A 319 3.94 4.25 -10.16
N LYS A 320 3.00 4.44 -11.10
CA LYS A 320 2.76 5.70 -11.82
C LYS A 320 1.44 6.29 -11.32
N ASN A 321 1.43 7.58 -11.01
CA ASN A 321 0.20 8.28 -10.62
C ASN A 321 0.06 9.61 -11.37
N SER A 322 -1.05 10.32 -11.17
CA SER A 322 -1.36 11.57 -11.88
C SER A 322 -0.34 12.68 -11.69
N TYR A 323 0.53 12.58 -10.68
CA TYR A 323 1.54 13.59 -10.34
C TYR A 323 2.97 13.08 -10.52
N ASN A 324 3.15 11.77 -10.75
CA ASN A 324 4.45 11.12 -10.68
C ASN A 324 4.68 10.14 -11.82
N ILE A 325 5.82 10.27 -12.49
CA ILE A 325 6.41 9.17 -13.28
C ILE A 325 6.87 8.06 -12.32
N SER A 326 6.89 6.80 -12.74
CA SER A 326 7.39 5.73 -11.86
C SER A 326 8.90 5.85 -11.64
N LEU A 327 9.40 5.39 -10.48
CA LEU A 327 10.85 5.34 -10.21
C LEU A 327 11.58 4.46 -11.24
N ALA A 328 10.94 3.39 -11.71
CA ALA A 328 11.40 2.57 -12.82
C ALA A 328 11.60 3.37 -14.12
N ASN A 329 10.64 4.24 -14.47
CA ASN A 329 10.75 5.09 -15.65
C ASN A 329 11.83 6.15 -15.48
N LEU A 330 11.91 6.77 -14.29
CA LEU A 330 12.96 7.74 -13.99
C LEU A 330 14.36 7.12 -14.11
N ALA A 331 14.55 5.91 -13.56
CA ALA A 331 15.79 5.16 -13.71
C ALA A 331 16.11 4.83 -15.18
N SER A 332 15.09 4.47 -15.97
CA SER A 332 15.22 4.24 -17.41
C SER A 332 15.67 5.51 -18.12
N ASP A 333 15.03 6.64 -17.85
CA ASP A 333 15.36 7.91 -18.47
C ASP A 333 16.78 8.37 -18.09
N TYR A 334 17.19 8.17 -16.83
CA TYR A 334 18.54 8.48 -16.37
C TYR A 334 19.61 7.65 -17.06
N MET A 335 19.46 6.33 -17.13
CA MET A 335 20.43 5.50 -17.84
C MET A 335 20.45 5.78 -19.34
N ASN A 336 19.28 5.99 -19.95
CA ASN A 336 19.19 6.25 -21.39
C ASN A 336 19.72 7.65 -21.78
N SER A 337 19.83 8.58 -20.83
CA SER A 337 20.42 9.90 -21.08
C SER A 337 21.92 9.85 -21.35
N GLY A 338 22.61 8.77 -20.94
CA GLY A 338 24.07 8.67 -20.97
C GLY A 338 24.78 9.51 -19.90
N SER A 339 24.05 10.33 -19.15
CA SER A 339 24.61 11.19 -18.09
C SER A 339 24.77 10.47 -16.75
N TYR A 340 24.27 9.25 -16.60
CA TYR A 340 24.32 8.50 -15.34
C TYR A 340 25.12 7.21 -15.51
N GLY A 341 25.98 6.92 -14.54
CA GLY A 341 26.65 5.64 -14.40
C GLY A 341 26.03 4.80 -13.29
N ILE A 342 26.27 3.49 -13.35
CA ILE A 342 25.82 2.56 -12.32
C ILE A 342 26.83 2.60 -11.17
N LEU A 343 26.43 3.22 -10.07
CA LEU A 343 27.21 3.24 -8.84
C LEU A 343 27.20 1.85 -8.19
N ALA A 344 26.04 1.21 -8.12
CA ALA A 344 25.92 -0.15 -7.58
C ALA A 344 24.78 -0.92 -8.24
N GLU A 345 24.97 -2.22 -8.44
CA GLU A 345 23.91 -3.16 -8.80
C GLU A 345 24.02 -4.44 -7.99
N GLY A 346 22.90 -4.91 -7.46
CA GLY A 346 22.81 -6.27 -6.95
C GLY A 346 21.48 -6.58 -6.30
N TYR A 347 21.04 -7.84 -6.41
CA TYR A 347 19.86 -8.35 -5.70
C TYR A 347 18.56 -7.56 -5.94
N GLY A 348 18.41 -6.96 -7.14
CA GLY A 348 17.28 -6.11 -7.51
C GLY A 348 17.44 -4.63 -7.13
N ILE A 349 18.52 -4.26 -6.45
CA ILE A 349 18.87 -2.86 -6.15
C ILE A 349 19.75 -2.31 -7.27
N ILE A 350 19.41 -1.11 -7.74
CA ILE A 350 20.25 -0.32 -8.63
C ILE A 350 20.42 1.06 -7.99
N ALA A 351 21.68 1.52 -7.93
CA ALA A 351 22.04 2.88 -7.61
C ALA A 351 22.71 3.53 -8.84
N LEU A 352 22.17 4.66 -9.26
CA LEU A 352 22.71 5.48 -10.34
C LEU A 352 23.30 6.76 -9.76
N GLU A 353 24.41 7.21 -10.33
CA GLU A 353 25.02 8.49 -9.99
C GLU A 353 25.23 9.34 -11.26
N LEU A 354 24.85 10.61 -11.18
CA LEU A 354 25.05 11.59 -12.24
C LEU A 354 26.55 11.84 -12.48
N ASN A 355 26.96 11.76 -13.74
CA ASN A 355 28.33 11.88 -14.25
C ASN A 355 29.30 10.83 -13.68
N TYR A 356 28.79 9.67 -13.25
CA TYR A 356 29.63 8.59 -12.77
C TYR A 356 30.22 7.78 -13.92
N SER A 357 31.54 7.62 -13.92
CA SER A 357 32.30 6.82 -14.91
C SER A 357 33.19 5.76 -14.25
N GLY A 358 33.09 5.61 -12.93
CA GLY A 358 33.87 4.62 -12.17
C GLY A 358 33.33 3.20 -12.30
N ASN A 359 34.11 2.23 -11.78
CA ASN A 359 33.62 0.86 -11.63
C ASN A 359 32.61 0.81 -10.48
N PRO A 360 31.47 0.10 -10.63
CA PRO A 360 30.47 0.02 -9.57
C PRO A 360 31.08 -0.45 -8.24
N ILE A 361 30.72 0.22 -7.14
CA ILE A 361 31.21 -0.13 -5.78
C ILE A 361 30.79 -1.54 -5.39
N ILE A 362 29.62 -1.97 -5.87
CA ILE A 362 29.12 -3.33 -5.78
C ILE A 362 28.51 -3.67 -7.13
N TYR A 363 28.97 -4.76 -7.74
CA TYR A 363 28.37 -5.33 -8.95
C TYR A 363 28.08 -6.81 -8.73
N LYS A 364 26.79 -7.16 -8.70
CA LYS A 364 26.31 -8.53 -8.72
C LYS A 364 25.39 -8.67 -9.95
N PRO A 365 25.92 -9.21 -11.07
CA PRO A 365 25.18 -9.29 -12.31
C PRO A 365 23.89 -10.07 -12.11
N PHE A 366 22.90 -9.73 -12.93
CA PHE A 366 21.59 -10.33 -12.87
C PHE A 366 21.67 -11.85 -13.12
N ASN A 367 21.31 -12.64 -12.10
CA ASN A 367 21.29 -14.10 -12.16
C ASN A 367 20.05 -14.62 -11.45
N VAL A 368 19.06 -15.07 -12.23
CA VAL A 368 17.77 -15.53 -11.71
C VAL A 368 17.41 -16.86 -12.35
N SER A 369 16.90 -17.79 -11.54
CA SER A 369 16.30 -19.03 -12.03
C SER A 369 14.84 -19.15 -11.61
N TYR A 370 14.02 -19.59 -12.55
CA TYR A 370 12.59 -19.78 -12.43
C TYR A 370 12.24 -21.26 -12.55
N SER A 371 11.55 -21.77 -11.54
CA SER A 371 10.86 -23.05 -11.62
C SER A 371 9.51 -22.91 -12.33
N THR A 372 8.97 -24.03 -12.83
CA THR A 372 7.64 -24.10 -13.44
C THR A 372 6.52 -23.50 -12.59
N LYS A 373 6.62 -23.60 -11.26
CA LYS A 373 5.61 -23.09 -10.32
C LYS A 373 5.54 -21.57 -10.27
N GLN A 374 6.60 -20.88 -10.72
CA GLN A 374 6.68 -19.42 -10.73
C GLN A 374 6.14 -18.83 -12.03
N PHE A 375 5.81 -19.67 -13.00
CA PHE A 375 5.21 -19.25 -14.25
C PHE A 375 3.69 -19.28 -14.16
N ILE A 376 3.07 -18.20 -14.62
CA ILE A 376 1.62 -18.11 -14.78
C ILE A 376 1.32 -18.35 -16.25
N GLU A 377 0.78 -19.52 -16.59
CA GLU A 377 0.27 -19.81 -17.94
C GLU A 377 -0.95 -18.94 -18.24
N ARG A 378 -0.92 -18.20 -19.35
CA ARG A 378 -2.12 -17.51 -19.85
C ARG A 378 -2.21 -17.64 -21.35
N ASN A 379 -3.30 -18.25 -21.80
CA ASN A 379 -3.76 -18.24 -23.18
C ASN A 379 -4.50 -16.93 -23.45
N GLY A 380 -4.00 -16.12 -24.38
CA GLY A 380 -4.63 -14.85 -24.74
C GLY A 380 -4.29 -13.69 -23.79
N THR A 381 -4.45 -12.49 -24.34
CA THR A 381 -4.24 -11.14 -23.80
C THR A 381 -3.84 -11.04 -22.31
N LEU A 382 -2.54 -10.76 -22.09
CA LEU A 382 -1.99 -10.53 -20.75
C LEU A 382 -1.97 -9.05 -20.41
N PHE A 383 -2.67 -8.67 -19.34
CA PHE A 383 -2.38 -7.45 -18.59
C PHE A 383 -1.25 -7.79 -17.59
N GLY A 384 -0.15 -7.01 -17.60
CA GLY A 384 1.07 -7.25 -16.81
C GLY A 384 0.90 -7.11 -15.28
N PRO A 385 2.01 -7.09 -14.51
CA PRO A 385 2.04 -7.65 -13.17
C PRO A 385 1.14 -6.96 -12.15
N VAL A 386 0.41 -7.82 -11.44
CA VAL A 386 -0.25 -7.62 -10.16
C VAL A 386 0.73 -8.01 -9.05
N PRO A 387 0.98 -7.12 -8.07
CA PRO A 387 1.17 -7.53 -6.68
C PRO A 387 -0.07 -7.19 -5.82
N ASN A 388 -0.98 -6.36 -6.34
CA ASN A 388 -2.35 -6.19 -5.89
C ASN A 388 -3.14 -5.51 -7.03
N ASN A 389 -4.45 -5.77 -7.13
CA ASN A 389 -5.38 -5.51 -8.26
C ASN A 389 -5.51 -4.06 -8.81
N SER A 390 -4.46 -3.24 -8.82
CA SER A 390 -4.55 -1.84 -9.26
C SER A 390 -3.21 -1.22 -9.64
N MET A 391 -2.44 -1.81 -10.57
CA MET A 391 -1.57 -1.05 -11.48
C MET A 391 -0.94 -1.92 -12.58
N SER A 392 -0.99 -1.38 -13.81
CA SER A 392 -0.29 -1.74 -15.06
C SER A 392 -1.15 -2.37 -16.16
N ASN A 393 -1.72 -1.50 -17.01
CA ASN A 393 -2.20 -1.90 -18.33
C ASN A 393 -0.98 -2.04 -19.25
N PHE A 394 -0.65 -3.27 -19.63
CA PHE A 394 0.10 -3.50 -20.86
C PHE A 394 -0.88 -3.50 -22.04
N GLN A 395 -0.40 -3.11 -23.23
CA GLN A 395 -1.18 -3.17 -24.46
C GLN A 395 -1.71 -4.59 -24.70
N ASN A 396 -2.87 -4.68 -25.35
CA ASN A 396 -3.47 -5.93 -25.79
C ASN A 396 -2.44 -6.69 -26.64
N LEU A 397 -1.89 -7.79 -26.12
CA LEU A 397 -1.04 -8.67 -26.92
C LEU A 397 -1.96 -9.38 -27.89
N GLU A 398 -1.96 -8.96 -29.15
CA GLU A 398 -2.73 -9.60 -30.21
C GLU A 398 -2.44 -11.10 -30.25
N ASN A 399 -3.49 -11.86 -30.52
CA ASN A 399 -3.59 -13.32 -30.45
C ASN A 399 -2.44 -14.01 -31.23
N THR A 400 -1.31 -14.28 -30.58
CA THR A 400 -0.11 -14.85 -31.23
C THR A 400 -0.05 -16.37 -31.19
N GLY A 401 -1.04 -17.06 -30.62
CA GLY A 401 -1.02 -18.52 -30.45
C GLY A 401 0.15 -19.02 -29.56
N ALA A 402 0.74 -18.14 -28.76
CA ALA A 402 1.89 -18.38 -27.91
C ALA A 402 1.49 -18.35 -26.43
N ASN A 403 2.12 -19.20 -25.62
CA ASN A 403 1.96 -19.16 -24.16
C ASN A 403 2.86 -18.07 -23.58
N ILE A 404 2.28 -17.23 -22.73
CA ILE A 404 2.99 -16.09 -22.10
C ILE A 404 3.32 -16.44 -20.66
N TYR A 405 4.55 -16.11 -20.27
CA TYR A 405 5.17 -16.44 -19.00
C TYR A 405 5.76 -15.15 -18.41
N SER A 406 5.26 -14.73 -17.24
CA SER A 406 5.83 -13.62 -16.48
C SER A 406 6.52 -14.17 -15.25
N GLY A 407 7.83 -13.93 -15.13
CA GLY A 407 8.58 -14.15 -13.90
C GLY A 407 8.54 -12.92 -12.99
N ASN A 408 8.89 -13.08 -11.72
CA ASN A 408 8.94 -11.98 -10.73
C ASN A 408 9.91 -10.84 -11.09
N THR A 409 10.79 -11.01 -12.09
CA THR A 409 11.71 -9.95 -12.50
C THR A 409 11.17 -9.12 -13.65
N THR A 410 11.07 -7.85 -13.36
CA THR A 410 10.46 -6.83 -14.22
C THR A 410 11.49 -5.87 -14.77
N TYR A 411 12.77 -6.25 -14.97
CA TYR A 411 13.73 -5.38 -15.64
C TYR A 411 14.94 -6.10 -16.28
N PHE A 412 15.54 -5.46 -17.29
CA PHE A 412 16.88 -5.72 -17.84
C PHE A 412 17.64 -4.40 -17.97
N LEU A 413 18.83 -4.32 -17.37
CA LEU A 413 19.78 -3.24 -17.62
C LEU A 413 20.42 -3.38 -19.01
N PRO A 414 21.09 -2.33 -19.52
CA PRO A 414 21.97 -2.49 -20.67
C PRO A 414 22.98 -3.63 -20.47
N GLY A 415 23.30 -4.38 -21.52
CA GLY A 415 24.27 -5.48 -21.46
C GLY A 415 23.80 -6.74 -22.19
N ASN A 416 24.65 -7.76 -22.14
CA ASN A 416 24.39 -9.05 -22.77
C ASN A 416 23.82 -10.04 -21.76
N TYR A 417 22.77 -10.75 -22.16
CA TYR A 417 22.07 -11.74 -21.35
C TYR A 417 21.98 -13.07 -22.09
N SER A 418 22.11 -14.15 -21.33
CA SER A 418 21.83 -15.51 -21.77
C SER A 418 20.61 -16.03 -21.03
N ILE A 419 19.53 -16.29 -21.76
CA ILE A 419 18.33 -16.94 -21.28
C ILE A 419 18.42 -18.42 -21.62
N SER A 420 18.49 -19.26 -20.62
CA SER A 420 18.47 -20.71 -20.77
C SER A 420 17.15 -21.30 -20.33
N ILE A 421 16.61 -22.27 -21.08
CA ILE A 421 15.39 -23.00 -20.76
C ILE A 421 15.70 -24.48 -20.77
N LEU A 422 15.52 -25.13 -19.64
CA LEU A 422 15.58 -26.57 -19.54
C LEU A 422 14.17 -27.12 -19.82
N LEU A 423 14.02 -27.89 -20.88
CA LEU A 423 12.79 -28.58 -21.24
C LEU A 423 12.66 -29.89 -20.45
N ASN A 424 11.42 -30.33 -20.27
CA ASN A 424 11.16 -31.65 -19.71
C ASN A 424 11.57 -32.76 -20.70
N ASN A 425 12.08 -33.89 -20.21
CA ASN A 425 12.62 -34.97 -21.06
C ASN A 425 11.60 -35.55 -22.04
N SER A 426 10.30 -35.40 -21.76
CA SER A 426 9.21 -35.86 -22.60
C SER A 426 8.75 -34.82 -23.65
N TYR A 427 9.31 -33.61 -23.64
CA TYR A 427 8.87 -32.54 -24.52
C TYR A 427 9.47 -32.67 -25.93
N LYS A 428 8.62 -32.83 -26.94
CA LYS A 428 9.02 -32.87 -28.34
C LYS A 428 9.00 -31.46 -28.91
N ILE A 429 10.16 -30.98 -29.35
CA ILE A 429 10.30 -29.67 -29.99
C ILE A 429 9.63 -29.74 -31.37
N PRO A 430 8.71 -28.83 -31.71
CA PRO A 430 8.09 -28.80 -33.03
C PRO A 430 9.13 -28.49 -34.12
N SER A 431 8.89 -28.98 -35.34
CA SER A 431 9.78 -28.74 -36.50
C SER A 431 9.92 -27.26 -36.85
N SER A 432 8.96 -26.43 -36.47
CA SER A 432 9.00 -24.97 -36.58
C SER A 432 9.97 -24.29 -35.61
N GLY A 433 10.58 -25.04 -34.68
CA GLY A 433 11.44 -24.50 -33.64
C GLY A 433 10.67 -23.89 -32.46
N ILE A 434 11.43 -23.37 -31.49
CA ILE A 434 10.91 -22.59 -30.37
C ILE A 434 11.48 -21.17 -30.46
N ASN A 435 10.60 -20.18 -30.41
CA ASN A 435 11.02 -18.77 -30.35
C ASN A 435 10.60 -18.15 -29.02
N ILE A 436 11.44 -17.25 -28.53
CA ILE A 436 11.13 -16.40 -27.38
C ILE A 436 10.95 -14.96 -27.87
N THR A 437 9.82 -14.35 -27.54
CA THR A 437 9.59 -12.91 -27.72
C THR A 437 9.51 -12.27 -26.34
N LEU A 438 10.26 -11.20 -26.14
CA LEU A 438 10.21 -10.45 -24.90
C LEU A 438 9.42 -9.17 -25.09
N PHE A 439 8.48 -8.91 -24.20
CA PHE A 439 7.74 -7.66 -24.16
C PHE A 439 8.22 -6.86 -22.96
N ALA A 440 8.41 -5.56 -23.13
CA ALA A 440 8.80 -4.64 -22.06
C ALA A 440 8.03 -3.33 -22.23
N SER A 441 7.97 -2.52 -21.17
CA SER A 441 7.31 -1.21 -21.13
C SER A 441 7.76 -0.26 -22.24
N ASN A 442 8.94 -0.51 -22.84
CA ASN A 442 9.58 0.30 -23.86
C ASN A 442 9.45 -0.27 -25.29
N GLY A 443 8.48 -1.17 -25.56
CA GLY A 443 7.99 -1.42 -26.93
C GLY A 443 8.52 -2.63 -27.70
N LYS A 444 8.75 -3.77 -27.02
CA LYS A 444 9.13 -5.10 -27.60
C LYS A 444 10.65 -5.30 -27.79
N ILE A 445 11.16 -6.45 -27.35
CA ILE A 445 12.49 -6.99 -27.63
C ILE A 445 12.27 -8.33 -28.35
N THR A 446 12.55 -8.39 -29.64
CA THR A 446 12.40 -9.64 -30.41
C THR A 446 13.75 -10.36 -30.44
N VAL A 447 13.77 -11.66 -30.13
CA VAL A 447 14.98 -12.50 -30.14
C VAL A 447 14.84 -13.55 -31.25
N GLU A 448 15.99 -13.90 -31.85
CA GLU A 448 16.10 -14.75 -33.05
C GLU A 448 15.45 -16.14 -32.93
N GLN A 449 14.97 -16.61 -34.08
CA GLN A 449 14.29 -17.87 -34.31
C GLN A 449 15.27 -19.06 -34.29
N ILE A 450 15.08 -20.03 -33.39
CA ILE A 450 15.87 -21.28 -33.41
C ILE A 450 15.23 -22.25 -34.40
N ASN A 451 15.65 -22.18 -35.66
CA ASN A 451 15.27 -23.16 -36.69
C ASN A 451 16.03 -24.47 -36.48
N SER A 452 15.37 -25.51 -35.95
CA SER A 452 16.00 -26.80 -35.73
C SER A 452 15.89 -27.72 -36.95
N THR A 453 17.00 -27.94 -37.64
CA THR A 453 17.18 -29.18 -38.44
C THR A 453 18.30 -30.08 -37.89
N LEU A 454 19.18 -29.57 -37.02
CA LEU A 454 20.28 -30.32 -36.41
C LEU A 454 20.48 -29.90 -34.95
N TYR A 455 20.04 -30.72 -34.00
CA TYR A 455 20.20 -30.43 -32.57
C TYR A 455 21.55 -30.94 -32.05
N ARG A 456 22.46 -30.03 -31.72
CA ARG A 456 23.55 -30.24 -30.75
C ARG A 456 23.71 -28.97 -29.91
N VAL A 457 22.97 -28.87 -28.81
CA VAL A 457 23.40 -28.14 -27.62
C VAL A 457 22.95 -28.95 -26.39
N ASN A 458 23.81 -29.85 -25.88
CA ASN A 458 23.69 -30.55 -24.59
C ASN A 458 22.28 -31.01 -24.11
N GLY A 459 21.52 -31.72 -24.93
CA GLY A 459 20.28 -32.39 -24.50
C GLY A 459 19.06 -31.46 -24.49
N ASN A 460 18.33 -31.41 -23.36
CA ASN A 460 17.03 -30.71 -23.23
C ASN A 460 17.15 -29.22 -22.89
N LYS A 461 18.32 -28.59 -23.08
CA LYS A 461 18.56 -27.19 -22.71
C LYS A 461 18.63 -26.31 -23.96
N LEU A 462 17.76 -25.31 -24.01
CA LEU A 462 17.75 -24.22 -24.98
C LEU A 462 18.45 -23.00 -24.39
N THR A 463 19.17 -22.24 -25.22
CA THR A 463 19.79 -20.97 -24.81
C THR A 463 19.54 -19.89 -25.86
N PHE A 464 19.13 -18.71 -25.41
CA PHE A 464 18.83 -17.52 -26.21
C PHE A 464 19.69 -16.38 -25.71
N ASN A 465 20.39 -15.69 -26.62
CA ASN A 465 21.21 -14.54 -26.29
C ASN A 465 20.45 -13.25 -26.60
N ILE A 466 20.53 -12.29 -25.69
CA ILE A 466 19.82 -11.01 -25.76
C ILE A 466 20.81 -9.90 -25.49
N ASN A 467 20.85 -8.92 -26.37
CA ASN A 467 21.57 -7.68 -26.12
C ASN A 467 20.53 -6.58 -25.78
N ALA A 468 20.55 -6.12 -24.53
CA ALA A 468 19.78 -4.98 -24.10
C ALA A 468 20.62 -3.72 -24.27
N THR A 469 20.17 -2.76 -25.08
CA THR A 469 20.90 -1.50 -25.30
C THR A 469 20.49 -0.39 -24.34
N LYS A 470 19.42 -0.60 -23.57
CA LYS A 470 18.81 0.36 -22.65
C LYS A 470 18.16 -0.35 -21.47
N LEU A 471 17.69 0.41 -20.48
CA LEU A 471 16.83 -0.15 -19.44
C LEU A 471 15.50 -0.59 -20.04
N TYR A 472 15.16 -1.85 -19.85
CA TYR A 472 13.83 -2.38 -20.09
C TYR A 472 13.19 -2.71 -18.76
N THR A 473 11.93 -2.31 -18.59
CA THR A 473 11.17 -2.62 -17.39
C THR A 473 9.86 -3.33 -17.73
N GLY A 474 9.29 -4.06 -16.77
CA GLY A 474 8.13 -4.93 -16.97
C GLY A 474 8.36 -6.00 -18.04
N VAL A 475 9.48 -6.70 -17.99
CA VAL A 475 9.85 -7.74 -18.97
C VAL A 475 8.93 -8.96 -18.85
N ILE A 476 8.34 -9.39 -19.96
CA ILE A 476 7.44 -10.54 -20.10
C ILE A 476 7.99 -11.44 -21.20
N TYR A 477 7.97 -12.77 -20.98
CA TYR A 477 8.47 -13.76 -21.94
C TYR A 477 7.29 -14.44 -22.62
N SER A 478 7.31 -14.55 -23.95
CA SER A 478 6.31 -15.26 -24.74
C SER A 478 7.00 -16.33 -25.57
N PHE A 479 6.53 -17.57 -25.49
CA PHE A 479 7.10 -18.69 -26.22
C PHE A 479 6.16 -19.18 -27.31
N SER A 480 6.62 -19.15 -28.56
CA SER A 480 5.96 -19.86 -29.66
C SER A 480 6.60 -21.24 -29.84
N GLY A 481 5.80 -22.29 -29.85
CA GLY A 481 6.27 -23.69 -29.95
C GLY A 481 6.39 -24.43 -28.60
N ILE A 482 6.10 -23.76 -27.47
CA ILE A 482 5.90 -24.38 -26.14
C ILE A 482 4.43 -24.30 -25.76
N TYR A 483 3.68 -25.38 -26.00
CA TYR A 483 2.21 -25.39 -25.87
C TYR A 483 1.70 -25.72 -24.46
N ASN A 484 2.57 -26.03 -23.50
CA ASN A 484 2.21 -26.31 -22.12
C ASN A 484 3.39 -25.98 -21.17
N VAL A 485 3.13 -25.35 -20.02
CA VAL A 485 4.16 -25.05 -18.99
C VAL A 485 4.92 -26.29 -18.53
N ASN A 486 4.28 -27.46 -18.52
CA ASN A 486 4.92 -28.73 -18.17
C ASN A 486 6.02 -29.16 -19.16
N GLY A 487 6.13 -28.46 -20.30
CA GLY A 487 7.22 -28.60 -21.26
C GLY A 487 8.51 -27.91 -20.83
N ILE A 488 8.43 -26.91 -19.95
CA ILE A 488 9.58 -26.27 -19.31
C ILE A 488 9.78 -26.93 -17.94
N LYS A 489 11.04 -27.14 -17.53
CA LYS A 489 11.43 -27.58 -16.20
C LYS A 489 11.99 -26.41 -15.39
N GLU A 490 12.81 -25.60 -16.03
CA GLU A 490 13.50 -24.46 -15.42
C GLU A 490 13.83 -23.43 -16.51
N MET A 491 13.84 -22.15 -16.14
CA MET A 491 14.39 -21.08 -16.97
C MET A 491 15.36 -20.26 -16.15
N SER A 492 16.59 -20.10 -16.63
CA SER A 492 17.62 -19.31 -15.99
C SER A 492 18.01 -18.14 -16.87
N ILE A 493 18.26 -16.99 -16.27
CA ILE A 493 18.71 -15.77 -16.94
C ILE A 493 20.01 -15.35 -16.30
N TYR A 494 21.03 -15.15 -17.12
CA TYR A 494 22.35 -14.75 -16.69
C TYR A 494 22.82 -13.55 -17.49
N GLN A 495 23.22 -12.47 -16.82
CA GLN A 495 23.89 -11.34 -17.44
C GLN A 495 25.39 -11.65 -17.59
N GLU A 496 25.88 -11.62 -18.82
CA GLU A 496 27.25 -11.98 -19.18
C GLU A 496 28.23 -10.82 -18.96
N GLY A 497 27.74 -9.57 -18.98
CA GLY A 497 28.52 -8.35 -18.76
C GLY A 497 27.86 -7.12 -19.39
N TYR A 498 28.42 -5.94 -19.09
CA TYR A 498 28.09 -4.67 -19.76
C TYR A 498 28.82 -4.50 -21.08
#